data_AF-A0A557SXU6-F1
#
_entry.id   AF-A0A557SXU6-F1
#
_cell.length_a   1.000
_cell.length_b   1.000
_cell.length_c   1.000
_cell.angle_alpha   90.00
_cell.angle_beta   90.00
_cell.angle_gamma   90.00
#
_symmetry.space_group_name_H-M   'P 1'
#
loop_
_entity.id
_entity.type
_entity.pdbx_description
1 polymer ?
#
loop_
_entity_poly.entity_id
_entity_poly.type
_entity_poly.pdbx_seq_one_letter_code
_entity_poly.pdbx_strand_id
1 'polypeptide(L)'
;MNIAMITKTRERINLKLYDENLKILTNEIFEDIYTLNFFLQTIPKTFGQDKTLLIFNDLEKTSNVGDLSDKEADLEDYDHNVKLLLAKDENSYFIQE
;
A
#
# COMPACT_ATOMS: atom_id res chain seq x y z
N MET A 1 3.34 7.01 15.19
CA MET A 1 3.11 6.95 13.72
C MET A 1 3.01 5.49 13.34
N ASN A 2 1.97 5.11 12.61
CA ASN A 2 1.81 3.72 12.16
C ASN A 2 2.37 3.50 10.76
N ILE A 3 2.66 2.24 10.44
CA ILE A 3 3.07 1.82 9.10
C ILE A 3 2.07 0.79 8.61
N ALA A 4 1.40 1.06 7.49
CA ALA A 4 0.52 0.14 6.81
C ALA A 4 1.23 -0.42 5.58
N MET A 5 1.63 -1.67 5.63
CA MET A 5 2.20 -2.38 4.49
C MET A 5 1.08 -3.11 3.75
N ILE A 6 0.84 -2.71 2.50
CA ILE A 6 -0.21 -3.25 1.64
C ILE A 6 0.47 -3.95 0.47
N THR A 7 0.09 -5.20 0.21
CA THR A 7 0.61 -5.99 -0.91
C THR A 7 -0.56 -6.49 -1.75
N LYS A 8 -0.65 -6.06 -3.01
CA LYS A 8 -1.62 -6.54 -3.99
C LYS A 8 -1.02 -7.67 -4.82
N THR A 9 -1.80 -8.73 -4.98
CA THR A 9 -1.57 -9.85 -5.89
C THR A 9 -2.85 -10.05 -6.73
N ARG A 10 -2.79 -10.89 -7.77
CA ARG A 10 -3.93 -11.21 -8.64
C ARG A 10 -5.21 -11.61 -7.92
N GLU A 11 -5.08 -12.31 -6.80
CA GLU A 11 -6.22 -12.92 -6.12
C GLU A 11 -6.67 -12.12 -4.90
N ARG A 12 -5.80 -11.27 -4.33
CA ARG A 12 -6.05 -10.67 -3.02
C ARG A 12 -5.11 -9.52 -2.70
N ILE A 13 -5.52 -8.74 -1.71
CA ILE A 13 -4.77 -7.64 -1.13
C ILE A 13 -4.54 -7.91 0.34
N ASN A 14 -3.28 -7.93 0.78
CA ASN A 14 -2.90 -8.14 2.16
C ASN A 14 -2.48 -6.81 2.80
N LEU A 15 -3.02 -6.50 3.98
CA LEU A 15 -2.64 -5.35 4.80
C LEU A 15 -2.03 -5.83 6.12
N LYS A 16 -0.83 -5.35 6.43
CA LYS A 16 -0.23 -5.43 7.76
C LYS A 16 -0.06 -4.04 8.34
N LEU A 17 -0.65 -3.80 9.50
CA LEU A 17 -0.49 -2.54 10.23
C LEU A 17 0.49 -2.74 11.38
N TYR A 18 1.46 -1.84 11.48
CA TYR A 18 2.49 -1.82 12.51
C TYR A 18 2.38 -0.54 13.33
N ASP A 19 2.70 -0.63 14.62
CA ASP A 19 2.98 0.52 15.47
C ASP A 19 4.40 1.06 15.25
N GLU A 20 4.76 2.07 16.02
CA GLU A 20 6.08 2.72 16.00
C GLU A 20 7.24 1.82 16.43
N ASN A 21 6.96 0.71 17.12
CA ASN A 21 7.94 -0.28 17.55
C ASN A 21 7.98 -1.49 16.61
N LEU A 22 7.36 -1.38 15.42
CA LEU A 22 7.21 -2.46 14.45
C LEU A 22 6.45 -3.67 14.99
N LYS A 23 5.62 -3.49 16.01
CA LYS A 23 4.70 -4.52 16.48
C LYS A 23 3.47 -4.54 15.59
N ILE A 24 3.05 -5.73 15.19
CA ILE A 24 1.85 -5.91 14.39
C ILE A 24 0.62 -5.55 15.24
N LEU A 25 -0.17 -4.59 14.75
CA LEU A 25 -1.46 -4.18 15.31
C LEU A 25 -2.60 -4.96 14.67
N THR A 26 -2.56 -5.14 13.35
CA THR A 26 -3.51 -5.99 12.61
C THR A 26 -2.90 -6.57 11.34
N ASN A 27 -3.49 -7.65 10.84
CA ASN A 27 -3.14 -8.32 9.60
C ASN A 27 -4.43 -8.82 8.94
N GLU A 28 -4.84 -8.17 7.87
CA GLU A 28 -6.12 -8.40 7.19
C GLU A 28 -5.91 -8.75 5.71
N ILE A 29 -6.86 -9.48 5.14
CA ILE A 29 -6.89 -9.83 3.72
C ILE A 29 -8.19 -9.31 3.13
N PHE A 30 -8.09 -8.67 1.97
CA PHE A 30 -9.20 -8.10 1.23
C PHE A 30 -9.24 -8.68 -0.18
N GLU A 31 -10.45 -8.87 -0.70
CA GLU A 31 -10.69 -9.34 -2.07
C GLU A 31 -10.49 -8.21 -3.11
N ASP A 32 -10.71 -6.95 -2.71
CA ASP A 32 -10.70 -5.81 -3.61
C ASP A 32 -10.19 -4.52 -2.94
N ILE A 33 -9.81 -3.53 -3.78
CA ILE A 33 -9.24 -2.26 -3.34
C ILE A 33 -10.26 -1.35 -2.65
N TYR A 34 -11.56 -1.46 -2.96
CA TYR A 34 -12.60 -0.64 -2.36
C TYR A 34 -12.83 -1.04 -0.91
N THR A 35 -12.88 -2.35 -0.63
CA THR A 35 -13.00 -2.88 0.73
C THR A 35 -11.77 -2.55 1.55
N LEU A 36 -10.55 -2.66 0.98
CA LEU A 36 -9.33 -2.18 1.63
C LEU A 36 -9.45 -0.69 1.96
N ASN A 37 -9.81 0.15 0.98
CA ASN A 37 -9.88 1.60 1.16
C ASN A 37 -10.89 1.97 2.25
N PHE A 38 -12.05 1.31 2.29
CA PHE A 38 -13.01 1.48 3.38
C PHE A 38 -12.41 1.13 4.74
N PHE A 39 -11.66 0.03 4.84
CA PHE A 39 -10.95 -0.33 6.07
C PHE A 39 -9.91 0.70 6.48
N LEU A 40 -9.11 1.21 5.53
CA LEU A 40 -8.05 2.20 5.80
C LEU A 40 -8.61 3.46 6.47
N GLN A 41 -9.82 3.90 6.10
CA GLN A 41 -10.51 5.04 6.71
C GLN A 41 -10.81 4.84 8.21
N THR A 42 -10.87 3.59 8.68
CA THR A 42 -11.11 3.29 10.10
C THR A 42 -9.85 3.38 10.95
N ILE A 43 -8.66 3.30 10.35
CA ILE A 43 -7.37 3.21 11.06
C ILE A 43 -7.17 4.35 12.08
N PRO A 44 -7.42 5.64 11.75
CA PRO A 44 -7.26 6.73 12.71
C PRO A 44 -8.12 6.55 13.96
N LYS A 45 -9.38 6.11 13.76
CA LYS A 45 -10.37 5.96 14.83
C LYS A 45 -10.10 4.73 15.69
N THR A 46 -9.66 3.63 15.08
CA THR A 46 -9.43 2.36 15.76
C THR A 46 -8.11 2.35 16.55
N PHE A 47 -7.05 2.94 15.98
CA PHE A 47 -5.71 2.87 16.56
C PHE A 47 -5.22 4.19 17.16
N GLY A 48 -6.02 5.26 17.08
CA GLY A 48 -5.79 6.54 17.77
C GLY A 48 -4.57 7.31 17.29
N GLN A 49 -4.19 7.16 16.02
CA GLN A 49 -2.96 7.75 15.48
C GLN A 49 -3.27 8.79 14.41
N ASP A 50 -2.57 9.92 14.50
CA ASP A 50 -2.75 11.07 13.60
C ASP A 50 -2.15 10.85 12.21
N LYS A 51 -1.21 9.91 12.08
CA LYS A 51 -0.46 9.70 10.83
C LYS A 51 -0.12 8.24 10.60
N THR A 52 -0.29 7.80 9.37
CA THR A 52 0.11 6.47 8.91
C THR A 52 0.88 6.57 7.59
N LEU A 53 2.04 5.94 7.53
CA LEU A 53 2.75 5.70 6.29
C LEU A 53 2.12 4.49 5.61
N LEU A 54 1.48 4.69 4.46
CA LEU A 54 0.98 3.62 3.60
C LEU A 54 2.07 3.24 2.59
N ILE A 55 2.43 1.97 2.57
CA ILE A 55 3.37 1.39 1.63
C ILE A 55 2.56 0.41 0.79
N PHE A 56 2.25 0.78 -0.45
CA PHE A 56 1.50 -0.07 -1.37
C PHE A 56 2.44 -0.72 -2.37
N ASN A 57 2.43 -2.05 -2.43
CA ASN A 57 3.22 -2.84 -3.37
C ASN A 57 2.29 -3.64 -4.28
N ASP A 58 2.31 -3.33 -5.56
CA ASP A 58 1.62 -4.07 -6.61
C ASP A 58 2.57 -5.11 -7.22
N LEU A 59 2.42 -6.36 -6.76
CA LEU A 59 3.24 -7.47 -7.23
C LEU A 59 2.82 -8.00 -8.61
N GLU A 60 1.72 -7.50 -9.19
CA GLU A 60 1.41 -7.86 -10.57
C GLU A 60 2.31 -7.11 -11.54
N LYS A 61 2.60 -5.83 -11.24
CA LYS A 61 3.46 -4.97 -12.08
C LYS A 61 4.90 -5.46 -12.12
N THR A 62 5.38 -6.14 -11.08
CA THR A 62 6.75 -6.71 -11.04
C THR A 62 6.93 -7.90 -11.99
N SER A 63 5.86 -8.63 -12.31
CA SER A 63 5.93 -9.81 -13.19
C SER A 63 6.12 -9.48 -14.67
N ASN A 64 6.06 -8.20 -15.07
CA ASN A 64 6.29 -7.75 -16.45
C ASN A 64 7.74 -7.28 -16.72
N VAL A 65 8.61 -7.25 -15.72
CA VAL A 65 10.01 -6.76 -15.87
C VAL A 65 10.98 -7.88 -16.28
N GLY A 66 10.46 -8.97 -16.87
CA GLY A 66 11.23 -10.16 -17.22
C GLY A 66 11.97 -10.13 -18.55
N ASP A 67 11.84 -9.08 -19.38
CA ASP A 67 12.43 -9.10 -20.73
C ASP A 67 12.70 -7.69 -21.28
N LEU A 68 13.63 -6.94 -20.69
CA LEU A 68 14.18 -5.75 -21.34
C LEU A 68 15.70 -5.77 -21.27
N SER A 69 16.27 -6.19 -22.41
CA SER A 69 17.68 -6.02 -22.74
C SER A 69 18.10 -4.56 -22.65
N ASP A 70 19.26 -4.33 -22.06
CA ASP A 70 20.09 -3.12 -22.03
C ASP A 70 19.82 -2.09 -23.15
N LYS A 71 18.78 -1.27 -22.99
CA LYS A 71 18.65 -0.01 -23.71
C LYS A 71 18.16 1.05 -22.74
N GLU A 72 19.05 2.02 -22.51
CA GLU A 72 18.76 3.32 -21.96
C GLU A 72 17.50 3.88 -22.66
N ALA A 73 16.38 3.84 -21.96
CA ALA A 73 15.11 4.38 -22.42
C ALA A 73 14.53 5.23 -21.28
N ASP A 74 14.03 6.39 -21.66
CA ASP A 74 13.65 7.50 -20.81
C ASP A 74 12.78 7.09 -19.60
N LEU A 75 13.19 7.52 -18.40
CA LEU A 75 12.62 7.15 -17.11
C LEU A 75 11.26 7.81 -16.78
N GLU A 76 10.54 8.35 -17.77
CA GLU A 76 9.30 9.12 -17.51
C GLU A 76 8.01 8.28 -17.43
N ASP A 77 8.06 6.98 -17.75
CA ASP A 77 6.86 6.12 -17.79
C ASP A 77 7.03 4.78 -17.04
N TYR A 78 7.85 4.77 -15.98
CA TYR A 78 7.93 3.62 -15.08
C TYR A 78 6.76 3.65 -14.09
N ASP A 79 5.76 2.83 -14.37
CA ASP A 79 4.69 2.52 -13.44
C ASP A 79 5.27 1.79 -12.22
N HIS A 80 5.65 2.58 -11.20
CA HIS A 80 6.30 2.05 -10.01
C HIS A 80 5.36 1.07 -9.29
N ASN A 81 5.83 -0.16 -9.18
CA ASN A 81 5.22 -1.24 -8.41
C ASN A 81 5.12 -0.91 -6.91
N VAL A 82 5.83 0.10 -6.41
CA VAL A 82 5.72 0.57 -5.02
C VAL A 82 5.27 2.03 -4.99
N LYS A 83 4.17 2.31 -4.28
CA LYS A 83 3.68 3.66 -3.97
C LYS A 83 3.84 3.91 -2.47
N LEU A 84 4.40 5.07 -2.10
CA LEU A 84 4.54 5.53 -0.72
C LEU A 84 3.62 6.73 -0.50
N LEU A 85 2.72 6.65 0.48
CA LEU A 85 1.73 7.67 0.76
C LEU A 85 1.75 7.98 2.26
N LEU A 86 1.73 9.26 2.62
CA LEU A 86 1.62 9.68 4.01
C LEU A 86 0.20 10.18 4.29
N ALA A 87 -0.58 9.34 4.97
CA ALA A 87 -1.92 9.69 5.40
C ALA A 87 -1.85 10.46 6.74
N LYS A 88 -2.52 11.62 6.81
CA LYS A 88 -2.56 12.52 7.98
C LYS A 88 -3.98 12.98 8.34
N ASP A 89 -4.86 13.06 7.36
CA ASP A 89 -6.25 13.48 7.51
C ASP A 89 -7.19 12.29 7.26
N GLU A 90 -8.41 12.29 7.79
CA GLU A 90 -9.35 11.16 7.66
C GLU A 90 -9.47 10.69 6.19
N ASN A 91 -9.63 11.63 5.25
CA ASN A 91 -9.81 11.32 3.82
C ASN A 91 -8.52 10.95 3.07
N SER A 92 -7.35 11.00 3.71
CA SER A 92 -6.06 10.70 3.07
C SER A 92 -5.69 9.21 3.11
N TYR A 93 -6.51 8.39 3.76
CA TYR A 93 -6.37 6.93 3.88
C TYR A 93 -6.94 6.21 2.66
N PHE A 94 -6.31 6.42 1.49
CA PHE A 94 -6.81 5.89 0.22
C PHE A 94 -5.68 5.54 -0.75
N ILE A 95 -5.83 4.41 -1.43
CA ILE A 95 -4.96 3.98 -2.54
C ILE A 95 -5.74 4.17 -3.86
N GLN A 96 -5.18 5.00 -4.75
CA GLN A 96 -5.62 5.11 -6.14
C GLN A 96 -5.00 3.98 -6.96
N GLU A 97 -5.82 3.26 -7.75
CA GLU A 97 -5.33 2.32 -8.77
C GLU A 97 -4.56 3.06 -9.87
#